data_AF-A0A1B0ZJ76-F1
#
_entry.id   AF-A0A1B0ZJ76-F1
#
_cell.length_a   1.000
_cell.length_b   1.000
_cell.length_c   1.000
_cell.angle_alpha   90.00
_cell.angle_beta   90.00
_cell.angle_gamma   90.00
#
_symmetry.space_group_name_H-M   'P 1'
#
loop_
_entity.id
_entity.type
_entity.pdbx_description
1 polymer ?
#
loop_
_entity_poly.entity_id
_entity_poly.type
_entity_poly.pdbx_seq_one_letter_code
_entity_poly.pdbx_strand_id
1 'polypeptide(L)'
;MSASHMALVVSHSASKAVTRLVAMSLANNYDPEADYSVASIALLCREANATPAQVARAFDQLLKLGEWSRPTINGTRVMRLVLRCPLECDRTAAHRTKSDFAALTPRRA
;
A
#
# COMPACT_ATOMS: atom_id res chain seq x y z
N MET A 1 -1.48 2.69 14.60
CA MET A 1 -2.53 2.04 13.78
C MET A 1 -3.28 3.11 13.01
N SER A 2 -3.46 2.96 11.69
CA SER A 2 -4.11 3.99 10.85
C SER A 2 -5.37 3.49 10.12
N ALA A 3 -6.54 3.81 10.67
CA ALA A 3 -7.83 3.40 10.10
C ALA A 3 -8.10 4.01 8.71
N SER A 4 -7.69 5.26 8.48
CA SER A 4 -7.88 5.96 7.21
C SER A 4 -7.07 5.34 6.07
N HIS A 5 -5.83 4.91 6.32
CA HIS A 5 -4.99 4.26 5.32
C HIS A 5 -5.51 2.85 4.97
N MET A 6 -6.03 2.12 5.97
CA MET A 6 -6.70 0.84 5.71
C MET A 6 -7.94 1.01 4.85
N ALA A 7 -8.80 1.99 5.14
CA ALA A 7 -9.99 2.26 4.33
C ALA A 7 -9.62 2.59 2.87
N LEU A 8 -8.53 3.34 2.67
CA LEU A 8 -8.01 3.65 1.35
C LEU A 8 -7.55 2.39 0.60
N VAL A 9 -6.77 1.52 1.25
CA VAL A 9 -6.32 0.25 0.65
C VAL A 9 -7.50 -0.66 0.33
N VAL A 10 -8.47 -0.80 1.24
CA VAL A 10 -9.66 -1.63 1.01
C VAL A 10 -10.46 -1.16 -0.20
N SER A 11 -10.61 0.15 -0.36
CA SER A 11 -11.48 0.74 -1.39
C SER A 11 -10.80 0.87 -2.74
N HIS A 12 -9.49 1.15 -2.78
CA HIS A 12 -8.81 1.55 -4.01
C HIS A 12 -7.63 0.67 -4.42
N SER A 13 -7.16 -0.24 -3.57
CA SER A 13 -6.09 -1.16 -3.98
C SER A 13 -6.60 -2.18 -4.98
N ALA A 14 -5.93 -2.31 -6.12
CA ALA A 14 -6.14 -3.36 -7.11
C ALA A 14 -5.53 -4.71 -6.70
N SER A 15 -4.74 -4.75 -5.61
CA SER A 15 -4.15 -5.97 -5.07
C SER A 15 -5.21 -7.03 -4.71
N LYS A 16 -4.83 -8.30 -4.71
CA LYS A 16 -5.73 -9.44 -4.46
C LYS A 16 -5.12 -10.43 -3.48
N ALA A 17 -5.96 -11.27 -2.88
CA ALA A 17 -5.56 -12.39 -2.02
C ALA A 17 -4.54 -11.97 -0.95
N VAL A 18 -3.47 -12.75 -0.79
CA VAL A 18 -2.41 -12.49 0.22
C VAL A 18 -1.79 -11.10 0.07
N THR A 19 -1.61 -10.61 -1.15
CA THR A 19 -1.04 -9.27 -1.39
C THR A 19 -1.92 -8.17 -0.82
N ARG A 20 -3.24 -8.34 -0.88
CA ARG A 20 -4.19 -7.41 -0.24
C ARG A 20 -4.10 -7.46 1.28
N LEU A 21 -3.94 -8.65 1.87
CA LEU A 21 -3.76 -8.80 3.33
C LEU A 21 -2.45 -8.13 3.79
N VAL A 22 -1.36 -8.30 3.04
CA VAL A 22 -0.09 -7.61 3.30
C VAL A 22 -0.24 -6.09 3.16
N ALA A 23 -0.95 -5.61 2.13
CA ALA A 23 -1.22 -4.18 1.97
C ALA A 23 -2.05 -3.61 3.13
N MET A 24 -3.05 -4.35 3.61
CA MET A 24 -3.83 -3.97 4.79
C MET A 24 -2.97 -3.92 6.05
N SER A 25 -2.09 -4.89 6.26
CA SER A 25 -1.17 -4.92 7.41
C SER A 25 -0.17 -3.76 7.38
N LEU A 26 0.39 -3.43 6.20
CA LEU A 26 1.21 -2.24 6.01
C LEU A 26 0.43 -0.95 6.30
N ALA A 27 -0.81 -0.85 5.82
CA ALA A 27 -1.65 0.33 6.05
C ALA A 27 -2.09 0.47 7.52
N ASN A 28 -2.37 -0.65 8.19
CA ASN A 28 -2.63 -0.68 9.62
C ASN A 28 -1.45 -0.10 10.39
N ASN A 29 -0.23 -0.48 10.01
CA ASN A 29 1.02 -0.04 10.66
C ASN A 29 1.64 1.22 10.02
N TYR A 30 0.84 2.00 9.28
CA TYR A 30 1.31 3.26 8.70
C TYR A 30 1.43 4.34 9.76
N ASP A 31 2.55 5.05 9.75
CA ASP A 31 2.79 6.24 10.57
C ASP A 31 2.56 7.49 9.69
N PRO A 32 1.49 8.27 9.92
CA PRO A 32 1.19 9.47 9.14
C PRO A 32 2.24 10.59 9.31
N GLU A 33 2.88 10.68 10.47
CA GLU A 33 3.89 11.72 10.74
C GLU A 33 5.20 11.38 10.02
N ALA A 34 5.56 10.10 9.99
CA ALA A 34 6.77 9.63 9.31
C ALA A 34 6.57 9.41 7.80
N ASP A 35 5.32 9.27 7.34
CA ASP A 35 4.93 8.97 5.95
C ASP A 35 5.53 7.66 5.41
N TYR A 36 5.51 6.60 6.25
CA TYR A 36 5.82 5.22 5.87
C TYR A 36 5.30 4.19 6.88
N SER A 37 5.22 2.93 6.46
CA SER A 37 4.95 1.79 7.34
C SER A 37 6.21 1.36 8.09
N VAL A 38 6.07 1.20 9.41
CA VAL A 38 7.12 0.71 10.32
C VAL A 38 7.08 -0.81 10.53
N ALA A 39 6.20 -1.51 9.82
CA ALA A 39 6.00 -2.95 10.02
C ALA A 39 7.23 -3.79 9.66
N SER A 40 7.64 -4.66 10.59
CA SER A 40 8.64 -5.68 10.32
C SER A 40 8.07 -6.83 9.49
N ILE A 41 8.90 -7.55 8.74
CA ILE A 41 8.45 -8.72 7.96
C ILE A 41 7.79 -9.76 8.88
N ALA A 42 8.31 -9.98 10.08
CA ALA A 42 7.74 -10.92 11.05
C ALA A 42 6.31 -10.53 11.47
N LEU A 43 6.07 -9.23 11.68
CA LEU A 43 4.73 -8.72 11.97
C LEU A 43 3.78 -8.92 10.78
N LEU A 44 4.23 -8.58 9.57
CA LEU A 44 3.44 -8.75 8.35
C LEU A 44 3.08 -10.22 8.10
N CYS A 45 4.02 -11.15 8.31
CA CYS A 45 3.77 -12.59 8.22
C CYS A 45 2.67 -13.03 9.19
N ARG A 46 2.68 -12.51 10.43
CA ARG A 46 1.68 -12.84 11.45
C ARG A 46 0.30 -12.27 11.09
N GLU A 47 0.23 -10.99 10.77
CA GLU A 47 -1.04 -10.30 10.50
C GLU A 47 -1.70 -10.75 9.19
N ALA A 48 -0.90 -11.00 8.15
CA ALA A 48 -1.41 -11.45 6.86
C ALA A 48 -1.50 -12.99 6.72
N ASN A 49 -1.15 -13.73 7.77
CA ASN A 49 -1.04 -15.19 7.77
C ASN A 49 -0.24 -15.70 6.54
N ALA A 50 0.95 -15.13 6.35
CA ALA A 50 1.78 -15.31 5.18
C ALA A 50 3.20 -15.71 5.54
N THR A 51 3.88 -16.40 4.62
CA THR A 51 5.31 -16.70 4.74
C THR A 51 6.17 -15.51 4.30
N PRO A 52 7.44 -15.41 4.73
CA PRO A 52 8.34 -14.33 4.28
C PRO A 52 8.47 -14.24 2.75
N ALA A 53 8.47 -15.38 2.06
CA ALA A 53 8.51 -15.43 0.60
C ALA A 53 7.22 -14.92 -0.06
N GLN A 54 6.06 -15.08 0.59
CA GLN A 54 4.81 -14.47 0.13
C GLN A 54 4.80 -12.96 0.39
N VAL A 55 5.31 -12.50 1.53
CA VAL A 55 5.44 -11.07 1.84
C VAL A 55 6.37 -10.37 0.84
N ALA A 56 7.53 -10.96 0.52
CA ALA A 56 8.44 -10.40 -0.48
C ALA A 56 7.78 -10.29 -1.86
N ARG A 57 7.07 -11.33 -2.31
CA ARG A 57 6.30 -11.30 -3.56
C ARG A 57 5.17 -10.28 -3.53
N ALA A 58 4.50 -10.12 -2.39
CA ALA A 58 3.47 -9.10 -2.22
C ALA A 58 4.05 -7.69 -2.34
N PHE A 59 5.23 -7.43 -1.76
CA PHE A 59 5.91 -6.15 -1.95
C PHE A 59 6.18 -5.86 -3.43
N ASP A 60 6.76 -6.81 -4.15
CA ASP A 60 7.04 -6.63 -5.58
C ASP A 60 5.76 -6.36 -6.39
N GLN A 61 4.65 -7.03 -6.06
CA GLN A 61 3.36 -6.77 -6.70
C GLN A 61 2.81 -5.38 -6.38
N LEU A 62 2.86 -4.96 -5.12
CA LEU A 62 2.39 -3.63 -4.70
C LEU A 62 3.20 -2.50 -5.34
N LEU A 63 4.52 -2.70 -5.49
CA LEU A 63 5.38 -1.76 -6.22
C LEU A 63 5.05 -1.75 -7.72
N LYS A 64 4.82 -2.91 -8.33
CA LYS A 64 4.39 -3.00 -9.75
C LYS A 64 3.05 -2.35 -10.01
N LEU A 65 2.12 -2.40 -9.05
CA LEU A 65 0.83 -1.73 -9.13
C LEU A 65 0.94 -0.20 -8.96
N GLY A 66 2.09 0.33 -8.52
CA GLY A 66 2.27 1.75 -8.25
C GLY A 66 1.52 2.27 -7.03
N GLU A 67 0.94 1.37 -6.22
CA GLU A 67 0.18 1.72 -5.01
C GLU A 67 1.10 2.04 -3.83
N TRP A 68 2.31 1.50 -3.86
CA TRP A 68 3.33 1.67 -2.85
C TRP A 68 4.66 2.05 -3.50
N SER A 69 5.53 2.69 -2.72
CA SER A 69 6.92 2.93 -3.06
C SER A 69 7.85 2.43 -1.96
N ARG A 70 9.12 2.19 -2.30
CA ARG A 70 10.12 1.66 -1.37
C ARG A 70 11.34 2.58 -1.25
N PRO A 71 11.20 3.78 -0.67
CA PRO A 71 12.33 4.69 -0.46
C PRO A 71 13.30 4.16 0.61
N THR A 72 14.52 4.69 0.58
CA THR A 72 15.51 4.49 1.63
C THR A 72 15.54 5.73 2.52
N ILE A 73 15.26 5.56 3.81
CA ILE A 73 15.30 6.63 4.82
C ILE A 73 16.35 6.22 5.86
N ASN A 74 17.36 7.07 6.09
CA ASN A 74 18.46 6.79 7.02
C ASN A 74 19.11 5.41 6.81
N GLY A 75 19.32 5.01 5.55
CA GLY A 75 19.90 3.71 5.19
C GLY A 75 18.93 2.52 5.26
N THR A 76 17.69 2.72 5.71
CA THR A 76 16.69 1.66 5.85
C THR A 76 15.63 1.75 4.75
N ARG A 77 15.32 0.62 4.10
CA ARG A 77 14.24 0.56 3.10
C ARG A 77 12.89 0.46 3.80
N VAL A 78 12.02 1.42 3.56
CA VAL A 78 10.66 1.48 4.14
C VAL A 78 9.60 1.38 3.03
N MET A 79 8.35 1.09 3.40
CA MET A 79 7.22 1.06 2.45
C MET A 79 6.36 2.30 2.66
N ARG A 80 6.17 3.12 1.61
CA ARG A 80 5.35 4.33 1.63
C ARG A 80 4.10 4.15 0.77
N LEU A 81 2.94 4.61 1.25
CA LEU A 81 1.67 4.49 0.55
C LEU A 81 1.52 5.61 -0.47
N VAL A 82 1.48 5.25 -1.75
CA VAL A 82 1.32 6.19 -2.87
C VAL A 82 -0.14 6.24 -3.32
N LEU A 83 -0.92 5.20 -3.02
CA LEU A 83 -2.35 5.14 -3.29
C LEU A 83 -3.06 6.41 -2.77
N ARG A 84 -3.98 6.92 -3.59
CA ARG A 84 -4.84 8.07 -3.28
C ARG A 84 -6.27 7.76 -3.70
N CYS A 85 -7.22 8.39 -3.01
CA CYS A 85 -8.62 8.35 -3.41
C CYS A 85 -8.78 9.29 -4.62
N PRO A 86 -9.26 8.81 -5.78
CA PRO A 86 -9.45 9.66 -6.94
C PRO A 86 -10.55 10.70 -6.68
N LEU A 87 -10.47 11.86 -7.34
CA LEU A 87 -11.44 12.94 -7.17
C LEU A 87 -12.87 12.53 -7.59
N GLU A 88 -12.97 11.61 -8.55
CA GLU A 88 -14.23 11.05 -9.04
C GLU A 88 -14.78 9.93 -8.16
N CYS A 89 -14.12 9.61 -7.04
CA CYS A 89 -14.62 8.63 -6.09
C CYS A 89 -15.92 9.10 -5.45
N ASP A 90 -17.02 8.41 -5.80
CA ASP A 90 -18.34 8.63 -5.21
C ASP A 90 -18.44 8.14 -3.74
N ARG A 91 -17.34 7.57 -3.20
CA ARG A 91 -17.20 7.02 -1.84
C ARG A 91 -18.23 5.93 -1.50
N THR A 92 -18.90 5.38 -2.50
CA THR A 92 -19.76 4.22 -2.33
C THR A 92 -18.96 2.94 -2.50
N ALA A 93 -19.44 1.85 -1.91
CA ALA A 93 -18.83 0.53 -2.06
C ALA A 93 -18.82 0.02 -3.52
N ALA A 94 -19.58 0.65 -4.42
CA ALA A 94 -19.67 0.28 -5.84
C ALA A 94 -18.55 0.87 -6.70
N HIS A 95 -17.78 1.82 -6.18
CA HIS A 95 -16.74 2.52 -6.93
C HIS A 95 -15.49 1.65 -7.14
N ARG A 96 -15.37 1.01 -8.30
CA ARG A 96 -14.13 0.32 -8.74
C ARG A 96 -13.44 1.12 -9.84
N THR A 97 -12.62 2.11 -9.48
CA THR A 97 -11.81 2.85 -10.45
C THR A 97 -10.56 2.05 -10.82
N LYS A 98 -10.49 1.59 -12.07
CA LYS A 98 -9.33 0.94 -12.69
C LYS A 98 -8.33 1.93 -13.33
N SER A 99 -8.58 3.25 -13.29
CA SER A 99 -8.02 4.16 -14.31
C SER A 99 -7.00 5.22 -13.90
N ASP A 100 -6.72 5.51 -12.63
CA ASP A 100 -6.01 6.77 -12.30
C ASP A 100 -4.53 6.69 -11.87
N PHE A 101 -3.89 5.52 -11.90
CA PHE A 101 -2.48 5.40 -11.46
C PHE A 101 -1.44 6.06 -12.41
N ALA A 102 -1.85 6.60 -13.55
CA ALA A 102 -0.93 7.13 -14.57
C ALA A 102 -0.58 8.63 -14.42
N ALA A 103 -1.24 9.39 -13.53
CA ALA A 103 -1.17 10.86 -13.54
C ALA A 103 -0.20 11.51 -12.52
N LEU A 104 0.45 10.75 -11.63
CA LEU A 104 1.26 11.32 -10.52
C LEU A 104 2.77 11.10 -10.62
N THR A 105 3.28 10.57 -11.73
CA THR A 105 4.72 10.63 -12.02
C THR A 105 5.08 12.05 -12.43
N PRO A 106 5.95 12.78 -11.72
CA PRO A 106 6.44 14.07 -12.21
C PRO A 106 7.15 13.81 -13.55
N ARG A 107 6.65 14.43 -14.63
CA ARG A 107 7.40 14.54 -15.88
C ARG A 107 8.69 15.26 -15.53
N ARG A 108 9.81 14.52 -15.54
CA ARG A 108 11.14 15.14 -15.56
C ARG A 108 11.20 15.98 -16.85
N ALA A 109 11.36 17.28 -16.66
CA ALA A 109 11.84 18.19 -17.69
C ALA A 109 13.30 17.86 -18.03
#